data_AF-A0AAE0QCG7-F1
#
_entry.id   AF-A0AAE0QCG7-F1
#
_cell.length_a   1.000
_cell.length_b   1.000
_cell.length_c   1.000
_cell.angle_alpha   90.00
_cell.angle_beta   90.00
_cell.angle_gamma   90.00
#
_symmetry.space_group_name_H-M   'P 1'
#
loop_
_entity.id
_entity.type
_entity.pdbx_description
1 polymer ?
#
loop_
_entity_poly.entity_id
_entity_poly.type
_entity_poly.pdbx_seq_one_letter_code
_entity_poly.pdbx_strand_id
1 'polypeptide(L)'
;FFLKFSEKTKNLQMSGGIFSPLDKLFDPDSANCHPLVCHLCREQYEHPCLLDCYHTFCASCLRGRAVDSRLTCPLCGHQSIVKGVNALPPEDRLLKFLVDNSADSEEVVQCANCDWECKKQDVDAMYYCNTCNQPLCGNCREATHKAKMFSRHEIVSLAKRTKEAHKKCALHEELYIMFSTEKKSMLCINCFRDMPVESRAHCIDIETAYMQGCEKLDQAVLAVKELQTSAREAIVLLKAMIGEVRANVDEEESAICTLFNSMQEKLAERKKILLKAAQSQHEEKERAFKEQLSHLAALLPTLQVHLVTCSAFLSSANKFEFLDMGYQLMERLKKIVKLPHRLRPSQSSKINTEYRSEFARCLEPLLLLGQRRSVSTAGSVSGLGNSGGLLVSLLPSVTCHSQTGGHMTLDSSVVRKPTSHRYISTKVLLAEGGESSFMEHCRNYENSYKNLQTEIQKLKDQVQETHRDLTKHHSLIKTDTMSEILDRSLEMDGEISLEYKSVEMMRAIFEEIWEETFQRVANEQEIYEVQLKQENSYLTTIARQIGPYIRSIAKVKERLEPSRLKEPKELKDDRTETMLKLYEDSSMEADTQHRQALKSKNAFFLYCLSGRVKYSVTTIA
;
A
#
# COMPACT_ATOMS: atom_id res chain seq x y z
N PHE A 1 -17.65 -22.70 10.02
CA PHE A 1 -16.43 -22.71 10.85
C PHE A 1 -15.76 -21.33 11.00
N PHE A 2 -16.36 -20.23 10.52
CA PHE A 2 -15.80 -18.87 10.60
C PHE A 2 -16.61 -17.87 11.46
N LEU A 3 -17.49 -18.37 12.34
CA LEU A 3 -18.37 -17.53 13.17
C LEU A 3 -18.10 -17.63 14.68
N LYS A 4 -16.93 -18.16 15.10
CA LYS A 4 -16.60 -18.37 16.53
C LYS A 4 -15.37 -17.62 17.06
N PHE A 5 -14.80 -16.70 16.29
CA PHE A 5 -13.58 -15.98 16.70
C PHE A 5 -13.79 -14.51 17.14
N SER A 6 -15.01 -13.98 17.09
CA SER A 6 -15.27 -12.56 17.42
C SER A 6 -15.69 -12.30 18.89
N GLU A 7 -15.92 -13.34 19.70
CA GLU A 7 -16.56 -13.19 21.03
C GLU A 7 -15.64 -13.39 22.24
N LYS A 8 -14.32 -13.49 22.06
CA LYS A 8 -13.41 -13.92 23.16
C LYS A 8 -12.37 -12.90 23.63
N THR A 9 -12.64 -11.60 23.51
CA THR A 9 -11.78 -10.51 24.05
C THR A 9 -12.52 -9.49 24.93
N LYS A 10 -13.65 -9.88 25.55
CA LYS A 10 -14.45 -8.96 26.37
C LYS A 10 -14.67 -9.32 27.84
N ASN A 11 -14.02 -10.33 28.42
CA ASN A 11 -14.18 -10.63 29.84
C ASN A 11 -12.90 -11.12 30.51
N LEU A 12 -12.11 -10.18 31.04
CA LEU A 12 -11.26 -10.40 32.20
C LEU A 12 -11.03 -9.05 32.89
N GLN A 13 -12.01 -8.64 33.69
CA GLN A 13 -11.82 -7.67 34.76
C GLN A 13 -12.04 -8.44 36.06
N MET A 14 -11.06 -8.37 36.98
CA MET A 14 -11.19 -8.28 38.44
C MET A 14 -9.89 -8.73 39.12
N SER A 15 -9.03 -7.78 39.50
CA SER A 15 -8.58 -7.62 40.90
C SER A 15 -7.59 -6.44 41.04
N GLY A 16 -8.02 -5.37 41.73
CA GLY A 16 -7.14 -4.51 42.53
C GLY A 16 -6.64 -3.18 41.94
N GLY A 17 -7.34 -2.09 42.23
CA GLY A 17 -6.70 -0.81 42.60
C GLY A 17 -6.46 0.25 41.52
N ILE A 18 -7.41 1.19 41.41
CA ILE A 18 -7.22 2.63 41.08
C ILE A 18 -6.36 2.95 39.85
N PHE A 19 -6.81 2.56 38.66
CA PHE A 19 -6.45 3.30 37.44
C PHE A 19 -7.70 3.45 36.57
N SER A 20 -8.13 4.69 36.36
CA SER A 20 -9.05 5.00 35.28
C SER A 20 -8.37 4.61 33.95
N PRO A 21 -9.06 3.94 33.02
CA PRO A 21 -8.47 3.56 31.73
C PRO A 21 -7.92 4.79 31.02
N LEU A 22 -6.72 4.64 30.45
CA LEU A 22 -5.96 5.65 29.69
C LEU A 22 -6.77 6.34 28.57
N ASP A 23 -7.91 5.75 28.17
CA ASP A 23 -8.82 6.22 27.12
C ASP A 23 -9.52 7.56 27.42
N LYS A 24 -9.52 8.04 28.67
CA LYS A 24 -10.16 9.33 29.02
C LYS A 24 -9.21 10.52 29.12
N LEU A 25 -7.90 10.36 28.84
CA LEU A 25 -6.91 11.44 28.99
C LEU A 25 -6.84 12.42 27.81
N PHE A 26 -7.59 12.17 26.74
CA PHE A 26 -7.51 12.97 25.51
C PHE A 26 -8.66 13.98 25.37
N ASP A 27 -9.37 14.31 26.43
CA ASP A 27 -10.36 15.38 26.39
C ASP A 27 -9.70 16.71 26.81
N PRO A 28 -9.45 17.66 25.89
CA PRO A 28 -8.81 18.95 26.21
C PRO A 28 -9.63 19.79 27.20
N ASP A 29 -10.90 19.44 27.42
CA ASP A 29 -11.82 20.10 28.35
C ASP A 29 -11.87 19.44 29.74
N SER A 30 -11.16 18.31 29.95
CA SER A 30 -11.06 17.66 31.27
C SER A 30 -10.04 18.31 32.23
N ALA A 31 -9.33 19.34 31.77
CA ALA A 31 -8.27 20.02 32.53
C ALA A 31 -8.78 21.09 33.52
N ASN A 32 -10.01 20.96 34.04
CA ASN A 32 -10.53 21.83 35.11
C ASN A 32 -10.03 21.39 36.50
N CYS A 33 -8.74 21.11 36.63
CA CYS A 33 -8.10 20.95 37.94
C CYS A 33 -7.54 22.32 38.38
N HIS A 34 -7.90 22.76 39.58
CA HIS A 34 -7.37 23.98 40.16
C HIS A 34 -5.83 23.93 40.19
N PRO A 35 -5.11 24.99 39.76
CA PRO A 35 -3.64 24.93 39.53
C PRO A 35 -2.83 24.64 40.80
N LEU A 36 -3.42 24.84 41.98
CA LEU A 36 -2.79 24.61 43.30
C LEU A 36 -3.24 23.30 43.97
N VAL A 37 -3.89 22.40 43.22
CA VAL A 37 -4.36 21.11 43.72
C VAL A 37 -3.56 19.98 43.07
N CYS A 38 -3.18 18.99 43.88
CA CYS A 38 -2.46 17.82 43.40
C CYS A 38 -3.37 16.88 42.62
N HIS A 39 -2.93 16.43 41.44
CA HIS A 39 -3.73 15.53 40.60
C HIS A 39 -3.99 14.14 41.23
N LEU A 40 -3.14 13.71 42.18
CA LEU A 40 -3.25 12.38 42.80
C LEU A 40 -4.19 12.37 44.01
N CYS A 41 -3.98 13.24 45.01
CA CYS A 41 -4.86 13.31 46.19
C CYS A 41 -6.07 14.23 45.98
N ARG A 42 -6.05 15.09 44.96
CA ARG A 42 -7.08 16.13 44.71
C ARG A 42 -7.26 17.12 45.86
N GLU A 43 -6.24 17.25 46.69
CA GLU A 43 -6.13 18.23 47.77
C GLU A 43 -5.08 19.28 47.43
N GLN A 44 -5.05 20.38 48.20
CA GLN A 44 -4.00 21.40 48.07
C GLN A 44 -2.62 20.77 48.27
N TYR A 45 -1.62 21.23 47.51
CA TYR A 45 -0.29 20.62 47.57
C TYR A 45 0.32 20.70 48.97
N GLU A 46 0.68 19.54 49.51
CA GLU A 46 1.47 19.40 50.73
C GLU A 46 2.87 18.92 50.33
N HIS A 47 3.90 19.74 50.60
CA HIS A 47 5.28 19.49 50.15
C HIS A 47 5.38 19.13 48.65
N PRO A 48 5.11 20.09 47.74
CA PRO A 48 5.11 19.82 46.31
C PRO A 48 6.50 19.43 45.82
N CYS A 49 6.61 18.30 45.12
CA CYS A 49 7.83 17.77 44.51
C CYS A 49 7.75 17.88 42.99
N LEU A 50 8.74 18.54 42.38
CA LEU A 50 8.82 18.74 40.93
C LEU A 50 9.59 17.58 40.27
N LEU A 51 8.99 16.93 39.27
CA LEU A 51 9.63 15.91 38.45
C LEU A 51 10.39 16.51 37.25
N ASP A 52 11.28 15.74 36.63
CA ASP A 52 12.07 16.15 35.45
C ASP A 52 11.18 16.46 34.22
N CYS A 53 9.94 15.94 34.21
CA CYS A 53 8.94 16.25 33.20
C CYS A 53 8.07 17.47 33.53
N TYR A 54 8.44 18.25 34.56
CA TYR A 54 7.73 19.43 35.05
C TYR A 54 6.30 19.19 35.58
N HIS A 55 5.95 17.94 35.86
CA HIS A 55 4.75 17.62 36.64
C HIS A 55 5.05 17.64 38.14
N THR A 56 4.11 18.20 38.92
CA THR A 56 4.26 18.37 40.37
C THR A 56 3.25 17.52 41.13
N PHE A 57 3.68 16.91 42.22
CA PHE A 57 2.86 16.07 43.09
C PHE A 57 3.25 16.26 44.56
N CYS A 58 2.36 15.95 45.51
CA CYS A 58 2.72 15.95 46.93
C CYS A 58 3.80 14.89 47.22
N ALA A 59 4.73 15.19 48.12
CA ALA A 59 5.73 14.24 48.61
C ALA A 59 5.10 12.92 49.10
N SER A 60 3.98 13.02 49.82
CA SER A 60 3.20 11.87 50.30
C SER A 60 2.64 11.01 49.15
N CYS A 61 2.21 11.63 48.05
CA CYS A 61 1.66 10.94 46.88
C CYS A 61 2.73 10.23 46.05
N LEU A 62 3.98 10.70 46.10
CA LEU A 62 5.12 10.11 45.42
C LEU A 62 5.86 9.04 46.25
N ARG A 63 5.62 9.02 47.57
CA ARG A 63 6.29 8.09 48.48
C ARG A 63 6.00 6.64 48.10
N GLY A 64 7.05 5.82 48.04
CA GLY A 64 6.94 4.38 47.73
C GLY A 64 6.72 4.05 46.25
N ARG A 65 6.77 5.04 45.34
CA ARG A 65 6.65 4.84 43.88
C ARG A 65 7.99 4.77 43.14
N ALA A 66 9.10 4.95 43.85
CA ALA A 66 10.44 4.84 43.27
C ALA A 66 10.83 3.36 43.12
N VAL A 67 11.23 2.96 41.92
CA VAL A 67 11.79 1.64 41.61
C VAL A 67 13.20 1.86 41.08
N ASP A 68 14.21 1.20 41.66
CA ASP A 68 15.62 1.32 41.25
C ASP A 68 16.11 2.77 41.13
N SER A 69 15.76 3.62 42.10
CA SER A 69 16.12 5.06 42.11
C SER A 69 15.54 5.88 40.95
N ARG A 70 14.46 5.38 40.34
CA ARG A 70 13.70 6.06 39.27
C ARG A 70 12.24 6.17 39.66
N LEU A 71 11.65 7.31 39.35
CA LEU A 71 10.24 7.59 39.61
C LEU A 71 9.54 7.86 38.29
N THR A 72 8.55 7.05 37.96
CA THR A 72 7.75 7.20 36.73
C THR A 72 6.58 8.15 36.98
N CYS A 73 6.52 9.23 36.21
CA CYS A 73 5.43 10.20 36.29
C CYS A 73 4.08 9.54 35.98
N PRO A 74 3.08 9.63 36.88
CA PRO A 74 1.76 9.05 36.65
C PRO A 74 0.96 9.70 35.51
N LEU A 75 1.31 10.92 35.09
CA LEU A 75 0.60 11.67 34.06
C LEU A 75 1.13 11.39 32.65
N CYS A 76 2.45 11.41 32.47
CA CYS A 76 3.07 11.29 31.15
C CYS A 76 4.01 10.08 31.01
N GLY A 77 4.24 9.29 32.06
CA GLY A 77 5.13 8.13 32.03
C GLY A 77 6.62 8.46 31.99
N HIS A 78 7.02 9.73 32.02
CA HIS A 78 8.43 10.12 32.02
C HIS A 78 9.13 9.69 33.32
N GLN A 79 10.36 9.19 33.20
CA GLN A 79 11.15 8.75 34.34
C GLN A 79 12.03 9.87 34.87
N SER A 80 11.91 10.15 36.16
CA SER A 80 12.78 11.09 36.89
C SER A 80 13.75 10.36 37.79
N ILE A 81 14.99 10.83 37.86
CA ILE A 81 16.05 10.19 38.65
C ILE A 81 16.03 10.74 40.08
N VAL A 82 15.90 9.86 41.07
CA VAL A 82 15.90 10.23 42.49
C VAL A 82 17.11 9.62 43.20
N LYS A 83 17.80 10.41 44.04
CA LYS A 83 19.05 9.97 44.69
C LYS A 83 18.79 9.12 45.95
N GLY A 84 18.42 7.84 45.78
CA GLY A 84 18.25 6.86 46.84
C GLY A 84 16.87 6.18 46.89
N VAL A 85 16.76 5.06 47.61
CA VAL A 85 15.56 4.17 47.61
C VAL A 85 14.29 4.86 48.13
N ASN A 86 14.43 5.86 49.00
CA ASN A 86 13.33 6.69 49.53
C ASN A 86 13.48 8.18 49.18
N ALA A 87 14.30 8.50 48.18
CA ALA A 87 14.57 9.87 47.82
C ALA A 87 13.40 10.47 47.05
N LEU A 88 12.95 11.63 47.51
CA LEU A 88 11.95 12.43 46.83
C LEU A 88 12.64 13.41 45.88
N PRO A 89 11.96 13.79 44.78
CA PRO A 89 12.39 14.91 43.95
C PRO A 89 12.50 16.21 44.79
N PRO A 90 13.29 17.20 44.33
CA PRO A 90 13.42 18.47 45.03
C PRO A 90 12.05 19.14 45.24
N GLU A 91 11.88 19.76 46.40
CA GLU A 91 10.67 20.53 46.72
C GLU A 91 10.56 21.74 45.77
N ASP A 92 9.41 21.89 45.14
CA ASP A 92 9.06 23.03 44.30
C ASP A 92 8.79 24.25 45.19
N ARG A 93 9.86 25.02 45.44
CA ARG A 93 9.79 26.22 46.28
C ARG A 93 8.87 27.28 45.70
N LEU A 94 8.71 27.34 44.38
CA LEU A 94 7.81 28.30 43.74
C LEU A 94 6.36 27.89 43.99
N LEU A 95 6.01 26.63 43.74
CA LEU A 95 4.65 26.16 43.98
C LEU A 95 4.29 26.19 45.46
N LYS A 96 5.23 25.85 46.35
CA LYS A 96 5.05 26.00 47.80
C LYS A 96 4.75 27.45 48.18
N PHE A 97 5.50 28.42 47.66
CA PHE A 97 5.21 29.84 47.89
C PHE A 97 3.82 30.23 47.37
N LEU A 98 3.40 29.76 46.19
CA LEU A 98 2.06 30.05 45.67
C LEU A 98 0.96 29.42 46.52
N VAL A 99 1.16 28.20 47.00
CA VAL A 99 0.26 27.49 47.90
C VAL A 99 0.14 28.19 49.24
N ASP A 100 1.27 28.52 49.88
CA ASP A 100 1.33 29.17 51.19
C ASP A 100 0.73 30.59 51.18
N ASN A 101 0.83 31.31 50.06
CA ASN A 101 0.17 32.63 49.91
C ASN A 101 -1.30 32.53 49.48
N SER A 102 -1.71 31.42 48.85
CA SER A 102 -3.12 31.16 48.54
C SER A 102 -3.91 30.65 49.75
N ALA A 103 -3.22 29.96 50.67
CA ALA A 103 -3.70 29.65 52.00
C ALA A 103 -3.60 30.93 52.83
N ASP A 104 -4.56 31.84 52.61
CA ASP A 104 -4.77 33.03 53.43
C ASP A 104 -4.59 32.64 54.90
N SER A 105 -3.46 33.05 55.46
CA SER A 105 -2.96 32.54 56.72
C SER A 105 -4.04 32.79 57.78
N GLU A 106 -4.45 31.77 58.51
CA GLU A 106 -5.30 31.91 59.70
C GLU A 106 -4.51 32.54 60.86
N GLU A 107 -3.72 33.58 60.56
CA GLU A 107 -3.06 34.39 61.57
C GLU A 107 -4.15 35.22 62.24
N VAL A 108 -4.56 34.79 63.44
CA VAL A 108 -5.30 35.62 64.37
C VAL A 108 -4.42 36.82 64.69
N VAL A 109 -4.77 37.99 64.15
CA VAL A 109 -4.02 39.22 64.42
C VAL A 109 -4.55 39.86 65.69
N GLN A 110 -3.70 39.89 66.72
CA GLN A 110 -3.96 40.56 68.00
C GLN A 110 -3.59 42.04 67.94
N CYS A 111 -4.40 42.90 68.57
CA CYS A 111 -4.05 44.31 68.76
C CYS A 111 -2.87 44.44 69.72
N ALA A 112 -1.87 45.26 69.39
CA ALA A 112 -0.70 45.47 70.26
C ALA A 112 -1.01 46.27 71.54
N ASN A 113 -2.17 46.92 71.61
CA ASN A 113 -2.51 47.88 72.65
C ASN A 113 -3.73 47.45 73.50
N CYS A 114 -4.38 46.33 73.15
CA CYS A 114 -5.45 45.71 73.94
C CYS A 114 -5.57 44.22 73.59
N ASP A 115 -6.26 43.44 74.42
CA ASP A 115 -6.41 41.99 74.24
C ASP A 115 -7.43 41.61 73.14
N TRP A 116 -7.71 42.51 72.20
CA TRP A 116 -8.69 42.27 71.13
C TRP A 116 -8.07 41.43 70.01
N GLU A 117 -8.69 40.28 69.75
CA GLU A 117 -8.36 39.33 68.68
C GLU A 117 -9.31 39.47 67.51
N CYS A 118 -8.78 39.78 66.32
CA CYS A 118 -9.58 39.84 65.10
C CYS A 118 -9.77 38.44 64.50
N LYS A 119 -11.02 37.98 64.39
CA LYS A 119 -11.38 36.80 63.57
C LYS A 119 -11.83 37.27 62.17
N LYS A 120 -11.61 36.43 61.14
CA LYS A 120 -11.68 36.68 59.67
C LYS A 120 -12.70 37.69 59.08
N GLN A 121 -13.73 38.15 59.79
CA GLN A 121 -14.70 39.12 59.28
C GLN A 121 -14.35 40.59 59.53
N ASP A 122 -13.35 40.91 60.36
CA ASP A 122 -12.95 42.29 60.70
C ASP A 122 -11.52 42.68 60.26
N VAL A 123 -10.89 41.94 59.32
CA VAL A 123 -9.52 42.24 58.85
C VAL A 123 -9.43 43.63 58.20
N ASP A 124 -10.51 44.09 57.56
CA ASP A 124 -10.65 45.44 57.03
C ASP A 124 -10.86 46.52 58.12
N ALA A 125 -11.17 46.12 59.35
CA ALA A 125 -11.32 47.00 60.52
C ALA A 125 -10.04 47.11 61.38
N MET A 126 -9.00 46.34 61.04
CA MET A 126 -7.68 46.42 61.65
C MET A 126 -6.75 47.38 60.89
N TYR A 127 -5.91 48.07 61.66
CA TYR A 127 -4.94 49.02 61.18
C TYR A 127 -3.53 48.58 61.55
N TYR A 128 -2.53 48.98 60.77
CA TYR A 128 -1.13 48.73 61.06
C TYR A 128 -0.40 50.07 61.08
N CYS A 129 0.27 50.37 62.20
CA CYS A 129 1.12 51.54 62.28
C CYS A 129 2.52 51.19 61.77
N ASN A 130 2.91 51.71 60.61
CA ASN A 130 4.24 51.50 60.02
C ASN A 130 5.34 52.10 60.91
N THR A 131 5.04 53.19 61.61
CA THR A 131 5.99 53.86 62.50
C THR A 131 6.25 53.09 63.79
N CYS A 132 5.24 52.43 64.35
CA CYS A 132 5.37 51.58 65.56
C CYS A 132 5.64 50.11 65.24
N ASN A 133 5.48 49.69 63.98
CA ASN A 133 5.48 48.30 63.54
C ASN A 133 4.53 47.38 64.34
N GLN A 134 3.32 47.87 64.59
CA GLN A 134 2.35 47.20 65.44
C GLN A 134 0.93 47.23 64.84
N PRO A 135 0.19 46.10 64.89
CA PRO A 135 -1.22 46.06 64.54
C PRO A 135 -2.08 46.70 65.64
N LEU A 136 -3.15 47.39 65.23
CA LEU A 136 -4.04 48.18 66.08
C LEU A 136 -5.49 47.96 65.64
N CYS A 137 -6.40 47.74 66.59
CA CYS A 137 -7.83 47.78 66.28
C CYS A 137 -8.30 49.23 66.05
N GLY A 138 -9.45 49.42 65.39
CA GLY A 138 -10.02 50.74 65.13
C GLY A 138 -10.11 51.64 66.37
N ASN A 139 -10.51 51.07 67.52
CA ASN A 139 -10.60 51.81 68.78
C ASN A 139 -9.23 52.27 69.27
N CYS A 140 -8.19 51.43 69.19
CA CYS A 140 -6.84 51.82 69.58
C CYS A 140 -6.23 52.83 68.61
N ARG A 141 -6.50 52.72 67.31
CA ARG A 141 -6.11 53.77 66.34
C ARG A 141 -6.68 55.13 66.75
N GLU A 142 -7.96 55.20 67.09
CA GLU A 142 -8.60 56.47 67.44
C GLU A 142 -8.22 56.96 68.84
N ALA A 143 -8.09 56.08 69.82
CA ALA A 143 -7.81 56.45 71.20
C ALA A 143 -6.34 56.84 71.41
N THR A 144 -5.39 56.11 70.82
CA THR A 144 -3.96 56.36 71.05
C THR A 144 -3.32 57.10 69.90
N HIS A 145 -3.58 56.72 68.65
CA HIS A 145 -2.84 57.27 67.51
C HIS A 145 -3.48 58.52 66.86
N LYS A 146 -4.70 58.92 67.26
CA LYS A 146 -5.31 60.20 66.86
C LYS A 146 -4.76 61.41 67.63
N ALA A 147 -4.09 61.16 68.76
CA ALA A 147 -3.51 62.24 69.56
C ALA A 147 -2.43 62.98 68.75
N LYS A 148 -2.35 64.32 68.88
CA LYS A 148 -1.43 65.18 68.10
C LYS A 148 0.04 64.75 68.18
N MET A 149 0.45 64.13 69.29
CA MET A 149 1.78 63.56 69.50
C MET A 149 2.14 62.40 68.55
N PHE A 150 1.16 61.68 67.99
CA PHE A 150 1.35 60.61 67.00
C PHE A 150 0.93 61.01 65.58
N SER A 151 0.72 62.32 65.32
CA SER A 151 0.31 62.83 64.00
C SER A 151 1.30 62.52 62.86
N ARG A 152 2.55 62.18 63.20
CA ARG A 152 3.58 61.76 62.24
C ARG A 152 3.60 60.25 61.99
N HIS A 153 2.78 59.48 62.70
CA HIS A 153 2.73 58.04 62.54
C HIS A 153 1.93 57.69 61.29
N GLU A 154 2.52 56.88 60.43
CA GLU A 154 1.84 56.37 59.24
C GLU A 154 1.02 55.13 59.61
N ILE A 155 -0.28 55.17 59.35
CA ILE A 155 -1.22 54.11 59.72
C ILE A 155 -2.01 53.71 58.48
N VAL A 156 -1.85 52.47 58.05
CA VAL A 156 -2.53 51.88 56.90
C VAL A 156 -3.52 50.82 57.37
N SER A 157 -4.51 50.45 56.54
CA SER A 157 -5.33 49.28 56.85
C SER A 157 -4.46 48.03 56.79
N LEU A 158 -4.74 47.05 57.65
CA LEU A 158 -3.94 45.82 57.72
C LEU A 158 -3.95 45.07 56.37
N ALA A 159 -5.06 45.12 55.62
CA ALA A 159 -5.19 44.57 54.27
C ALA A 159 -4.36 45.32 53.19
N LYS A 160 -4.06 46.61 53.40
CA LYS A 160 -3.20 47.42 52.52
C LYS A 160 -1.75 47.48 52.99
N ARG A 161 -1.38 46.66 53.99
CA ARG A 161 0.02 46.43 54.31
C ARG A 161 0.66 45.86 53.05
N THR A 162 1.35 46.69 52.29
CA THR A 162 2.40 46.18 51.41
C THR A 162 3.32 45.41 52.36
N LYS A 163 3.45 44.10 52.16
CA LYS A 163 4.54 43.33 52.77
C LYS A 163 5.86 43.81 52.15
N GLU A 164 6.15 45.12 52.23
CA GLU A 164 7.48 45.71 52.10
C GLU A 164 8.26 45.38 53.37
N ALA A 165 8.29 44.11 53.74
CA ALA A 165 9.43 43.57 54.41
C ALA A 165 10.55 43.64 53.38
N HIS A 166 11.17 44.82 53.26
CA HIS A 166 12.42 44.97 52.54
C HIS A 166 13.34 43.90 53.11
N LYS A 167 13.55 42.84 52.32
CA LYS A 167 14.27 41.68 52.81
C LYS A 167 15.67 42.15 53.12
N LYS A 168 16.09 41.88 54.34
CA LYS A 168 17.44 42.17 54.81
C LYS A 168 18.37 41.05 54.37
N CYS A 169 19.59 41.42 54.05
CA CYS A 169 20.65 40.48 53.75
C CYS A 169 20.90 39.60 54.97
N ALA A 170 20.84 38.29 54.80
CA ALA A 170 21.07 37.34 55.90
C ALA A 170 22.50 37.43 56.50
N LEU A 171 23.46 37.99 55.76
CA LEU A 171 24.85 38.12 56.19
C LEU A 171 25.16 39.47 56.86
N HIS A 172 24.49 40.53 56.41
CA HIS A 172 24.84 41.91 56.77
C HIS A 172 23.69 42.69 57.43
N GLU A 173 22.49 42.10 57.49
CA GLU A 173 21.25 42.71 58.00
C GLU A 173 20.81 44.04 57.32
N GLU A 174 21.49 44.42 56.25
CA GLU A 174 21.20 45.58 55.41
C GLU A 174 20.17 45.26 54.32
N LEU A 175 19.42 46.27 53.88
CA LEU A 175 18.43 46.09 52.82
C LEU A 175 19.07 45.63 51.51
N TYR A 176 18.42 44.70 50.82
CA TYR A 176 18.75 44.41 49.43
C TYR A 176 18.42 45.63 48.57
N ILE A 177 19.39 46.08 47.77
CA ILE A 177 19.26 47.24 46.87
C ILE A 177 19.70 46.96 45.43
N MET A 178 20.45 45.87 45.22
CA MET A 178 21.00 45.48 43.92
C MET A 178 20.71 44.00 43.65
N PHE A 179 20.74 43.61 42.37
CA PHE A 179 20.59 42.23 41.91
C PHE A 179 21.74 41.86 40.97
N SER A 180 22.40 40.73 41.23
CA SER A 180 23.38 40.16 40.30
C SER A 180 22.68 39.30 39.26
N THR A 181 22.74 39.71 38.00
CA THR A 181 22.18 38.96 36.87
C THR A 181 22.95 37.67 36.57
N GLU A 182 24.25 37.64 36.85
CA GLU A 182 25.12 36.48 36.67
C GLU A 182 24.83 35.39 37.72
N LYS A 183 24.82 35.76 39.01
CA LYS A 183 24.64 34.81 40.13
C LYS A 183 23.17 34.60 40.52
N LYS A 184 22.24 35.36 39.93
CA LYS A 184 20.80 35.35 40.22
C LYS A 184 20.49 35.52 41.72
N SER A 185 21.17 36.48 42.35
CA SER A 185 21.13 36.69 43.80
C SER A 185 20.92 38.16 44.16
N MET A 186 20.12 38.42 45.21
CA MET A 186 19.94 39.75 45.79
C MET A 186 21.18 40.17 46.58
N LEU A 187 21.55 41.45 46.49
CA LEU A 187 22.74 42.04 47.10
C LEU A 187 22.39 43.30 47.91
N CYS A 188 22.91 43.40 49.12
CA CYS A 188 22.97 44.67 49.84
C CYS A 188 24.25 45.42 49.45
N ILE A 189 24.40 46.65 49.95
CA ILE A 189 25.56 47.49 49.65
C ILE A 189 26.91 46.85 50.02
N ASN A 190 26.95 46.07 51.11
CA ASN A 190 28.16 45.39 51.55
C ASN A 190 28.48 44.18 50.67
N CYS A 191 27.48 43.35 50.33
CA CYS A 191 27.67 42.23 49.38
C CYS A 191 28.18 42.70 48.02
N PHE A 192 27.75 43.86 47.54
CA PHE A 192 28.24 44.43 46.29
C PHE A 192 29.71 44.88 46.40
N ARG A 193 30.10 45.45 47.54
CA ARG A 193 31.47 45.88 47.81
C ARG A 193 32.44 44.71 47.96
N ASP A 194 31.99 43.63 48.57
CA ASP A 194 32.80 42.43 48.78
C ASP A 194 32.94 41.58 47.49
N MET A 195 32.17 41.91 46.45
CA MET A 195 32.21 41.23 45.16
C MET A 195 33.43 41.67 44.33
N PRO A 196 34.09 40.73 43.60
CA PRO A 196 35.15 41.07 42.64
C PRO A 196 34.67 42.07 41.59
N VAL A 197 35.58 42.93 41.14
CA VAL A 197 35.27 44.10 40.28
C VAL A 197 34.64 43.67 38.96
N GLU A 198 35.08 42.53 38.42
CA GLU A 198 34.62 41.95 37.17
C GLU A 198 33.12 41.60 37.24
N SER A 199 32.66 41.00 38.34
CA SER A 199 31.25 40.62 38.54
C SER A 199 30.34 41.82 38.85
N ARG A 200 30.89 42.99 39.21
CA ARG A 200 30.09 44.20 39.50
C ARG A 200 29.42 44.75 38.24
N ALA A 201 29.99 44.51 37.06
CA ALA A 201 29.39 44.92 35.78
C ALA A 201 28.04 44.24 35.50
N HIS A 202 27.75 43.10 36.16
CA HIS A 202 26.51 42.35 36.03
C HIS A 202 25.50 42.65 37.14
N CYS A 203 25.74 43.68 37.95
CA CYS A 203 24.85 44.12 39.01
C CYS A 203 24.03 45.32 38.54
N ILE A 204 22.72 45.23 38.71
CA ILE A 204 21.76 46.28 38.40
C ILE A 204 20.92 46.57 39.63
N ASP A 205 20.27 47.73 39.69
CA ASP A 205 19.33 48.04 40.77
C ASP A 205 18.10 47.11 40.71
N ILE A 206 17.41 46.96 41.84
CA ILE A 206 16.28 46.03 41.96
C ILE A 206 15.14 46.38 41.00
N GLU A 207 14.86 47.67 40.75
CA GLU A 207 13.74 48.07 39.90
C GLU A 207 14.02 47.72 38.44
N THR A 208 15.22 48.04 37.95
CA THR A 208 15.66 47.62 36.61
C THR A 208 15.69 46.09 36.48
N ALA A 209 16.16 45.38 37.50
CA ALA A 209 16.16 43.91 37.50
C ALA A 209 14.74 43.33 37.44
N TYR A 210 13.81 43.95 38.17
CA TYR A 210 12.40 43.57 38.19
C TYR A 210 11.77 43.79 36.82
N MET A 211 11.92 44.97 36.22
CA MET A 211 11.41 45.27 34.87
C MET A 211 11.95 44.29 33.82
N GLN A 212 13.27 44.06 33.78
CA GLN A 212 13.87 43.09 32.86
C GLN A 212 13.41 41.65 33.15
N GLY A 213 13.14 41.32 34.41
CA GLY A 213 12.59 40.04 34.83
C GLY A 213 11.16 39.84 34.34
N CYS A 214 10.31 40.86 34.45
CA CYS A 214 8.94 40.87 33.95
C CYS A 214 8.91 40.69 32.42
N GLU A 215 9.72 41.43 31.67
CA GLU A 215 9.80 41.28 30.20
C GLU A 215 10.21 39.85 29.79
N LYS A 216 11.21 39.26 30.47
CA LYS A 216 11.64 37.88 30.20
C LYS A 216 10.56 36.86 30.56
N LEU A 217 9.83 37.09 31.65
CA LEU A 217 8.72 36.22 32.05
C LEU A 217 7.58 36.32 31.03
N ASP A 218 7.22 37.52 30.58
CA ASP A 218 6.19 37.73 29.56
C ASP A 218 6.55 37.03 28.24
N GLN A 219 7.82 37.12 27.81
CA GLN A 219 8.32 36.37 26.65
C GLN A 219 8.19 34.84 26.85
N ALA A 220 8.55 34.33 28.02
CA ALA A 220 8.40 32.91 28.33
C ALA A 220 6.93 32.47 28.35
N VAL A 221 6.03 33.30 28.89
CA VAL A 221 4.58 33.04 28.89
C VAL A 221 4.02 33.02 27.47
N LEU A 222 4.45 33.93 26.59
CA LEU A 222 4.05 33.92 25.18
C LEU A 222 4.50 32.63 24.49
N ALA A 223 5.75 32.21 24.67
CA ALA A 223 6.27 30.96 24.10
C ALA A 223 5.47 29.73 24.59
N VAL A 224 5.09 29.69 25.87
CA VAL A 224 4.25 28.60 26.42
C VAL A 224 2.83 28.65 25.86
N LYS A 225 2.24 29.83 25.63
CA LYS A 225 0.93 29.96 24.99
C LYS A 225 0.95 29.47 23.54
N GLU A 226 1.98 29.79 22.77
CA GLU A 226 2.18 29.29 21.42
C GLU A 226 2.36 27.75 21.39
N LEU A 227 3.13 27.21 22.35
CA LEU A 227 3.25 25.76 22.49
C LEU A 227 1.91 25.12 22.86
N GLN A 228 1.11 25.76 23.73
CA GLN A 228 -0.22 25.27 24.10
C GLN A 228 -1.17 25.23 22.89
N THR A 229 -1.19 26.28 22.05
CA THR A 229 -2.03 26.31 20.85
C THR A 229 -1.59 25.24 19.84
N SER A 230 -0.28 25.15 19.58
CA SER A 230 0.27 24.12 18.68
C SER A 230 -0.03 22.70 19.17
N ALA A 231 0.09 22.44 20.48
CA ALA A 231 -0.24 21.14 21.05
C ALA A 231 -1.74 20.80 20.90
N ARG A 232 -2.64 21.78 21.09
CA ARG A 232 -4.09 21.59 20.88
C ARG A 232 -4.40 21.24 19.41
N GLU A 233 -3.81 21.97 18.47
CA GLU A 233 -3.97 21.71 17.03
C GLU A 233 -3.43 20.33 16.64
N ALA A 234 -2.25 19.95 17.15
CA ALA A 234 -1.66 18.63 16.92
C ALA A 234 -2.55 17.51 17.46
N ILE A 235 -3.17 17.68 18.64
CA ILE A 235 -4.12 16.70 19.20
C ILE A 235 -5.34 16.55 18.29
N VAL A 236 -5.90 17.65 17.79
CA VAL A 236 -7.06 17.62 16.88
C VAL A 236 -6.69 16.90 15.58
N LEU A 237 -5.53 17.22 14.99
CA LEU A 237 -5.03 16.58 13.78
C LEU A 237 -4.84 15.08 13.97
N LEU A 238 -4.16 14.66 15.05
CA LEU A 238 -3.93 13.25 15.34
C LEU A 238 -5.24 12.48 15.55
N LYS A 239 -6.23 13.09 16.22
CA LYS A 239 -7.57 12.50 16.34
C LYS A 239 -8.27 12.33 14.99
N ALA A 240 -8.16 13.32 14.10
CA ALA A 240 -8.71 13.23 12.75
C ALA A 240 -8.04 12.12 11.94
N MET A 241 -6.70 12.03 11.97
CA MET A 241 -5.94 10.95 11.31
C MET A 241 -6.30 9.56 11.85
N ILE A 242 -6.49 9.41 13.16
CA ILE A 242 -6.98 8.14 13.74
C ILE A 242 -8.37 7.79 13.20
N GLY A 243 -9.25 8.78 13.04
CA GLY A 243 -10.57 8.60 12.43
C GLY A 243 -10.48 8.17 10.96
N GLU A 244 -9.61 8.80 10.18
CA GLU A 244 -9.36 8.48 8.77
C GLU A 244 -8.80 7.06 8.59
N VAL A 245 -7.82 6.67 9.41
CA VAL A 245 -7.28 5.30 9.38
C VAL A 245 -8.37 4.26 9.64
N ARG A 246 -9.28 4.52 10.58
CA ARG A 246 -10.42 3.63 10.84
C ARG A 246 -11.35 3.53 9.62
N ALA A 247 -11.71 4.68 9.04
CA ALA A 247 -12.57 4.71 7.85
C ALA A 247 -11.91 4.00 6.65
N ASN A 248 -10.60 4.15 6.46
CA ASN A 248 -9.85 3.49 5.39
C ASN A 248 -9.84 1.97 5.56
N VAL A 249 -9.74 1.46 6.80
CA VAL A 249 -9.85 0.02 7.06
C VAL A 249 -11.23 -0.50 6.67
N ASP A 250 -12.29 0.21 7.07
CA ASP A 250 -13.67 -0.18 6.73
C ASP A 250 -13.90 -0.15 5.20
N GLU A 251 -13.37 0.85 4.50
CA GLU A 251 -13.45 0.96 3.03
C GLU A 251 -12.70 -0.18 2.34
N GLU A 252 -11.48 -0.48 2.77
CA GLU A 252 -10.66 -1.54 2.20
C GLU A 252 -11.28 -2.92 2.45
N GLU A 253 -11.78 -3.19 3.66
CA GLU A 253 -12.53 -4.42 3.97
C GLU A 253 -13.75 -4.57 3.06
N SER A 254 -14.52 -3.51 2.86
CA SER A 254 -15.67 -3.49 1.96
C SER A 254 -15.29 -3.72 0.49
N ALA A 255 -14.19 -3.12 0.03
CA ALA A 255 -13.67 -3.30 -1.32
C ALA A 255 -13.23 -4.75 -1.57
N ILE A 256 -12.51 -5.36 -0.62
CA ILE A 256 -12.09 -6.76 -0.66
C ILE A 256 -13.31 -7.68 -0.74
N CYS A 257 -14.30 -7.49 0.14
CA CYS A 257 -15.53 -8.28 0.13
C CYS A 257 -16.29 -8.15 -1.21
N THR A 258 -16.39 -6.93 -1.74
CA THR A 258 -17.08 -6.67 -3.00
C THR A 258 -16.40 -7.37 -4.17
N LEU A 259 -15.07 -7.28 -4.27
CA LEU A 259 -14.31 -7.93 -5.33
C LEU A 259 -14.44 -9.46 -5.25
N PHE A 260 -14.31 -10.03 -4.06
CA PHE A 260 -14.44 -11.47 -3.85
C PHE A 260 -15.83 -11.99 -4.24
N ASN A 261 -16.89 -11.29 -3.82
CA ASN A 261 -18.26 -11.65 -4.19
C ASN A 261 -18.49 -11.57 -5.70
N SER A 262 -17.94 -10.55 -6.36
CA SER A 262 -18.00 -10.41 -7.83
C SER A 262 -17.32 -11.56 -8.56
N MET A 263 -16.14 -12.00 -8.08
CA MET A 263 -15.46 -13.18 -8.63
C MET A 263 -16.30 -14.44 -8.48
N GLN A 264 -16.89 -14.66 -7.30
CA GLN A 264 -17.75 -15.81 -7.05
C GLN A 264 -18.95 -15.85 -8.00
N GLU A 265 -19.61 -14.71 -8.20
CA GLU A 265 -20.76 -14.59 -9.08
C GLU A 265 -20.40 -14.90 -10.53
N LYS A 266 -19.30 -14.31 -11.05
CA LYS A 266 -18.84 -14.57 -12.43
C LYS A 266 -18.44 -16.03 -12.64
N LEU A 267 -17.75 -16.63 -11.67
CA LEU A 267 -17.40 -18.04 -11.70
C LEU A 267 -18.64 -18.95 -11.66
N ALA A 268 -19.63 -18.62 -10.82
CA ALA A 268 -20.88 -19.38 -10.72
C ALA A 268 -21.66 -19.33 -12.04
N GLU A 269 -21.75 -18.15 -12.66
CA GLU A 269 -22.43 -18.00 -13.95
C GLU A 269 -21.68 -18.73 -15.07
N ARG A 270 -20.35 -18.59 -15.15
CA ARG A 270 -19.56 -19.30 -16.17
C ARG A 270 -19.67 -20.82 -16.01
N LYS A 271 -19.66 -21.34 -14.76
CA LYS A 271 -19.89 -22.75 -14.46
C LYS A 271 -21.23 -23.23 -15.03
N LYS A 272 -22.31 -22.49 -14.80
CA LYS A 272 -23.65 -22.83 -15.30
C LYS A 272 -23.68 -22.91 -16.83
N ILE A 273 -23.07 -21.95 -17.52
CA ILE A 273 -22.99 -21.93 -18.98
C ILE A 273 -22.19 -23.13 -19.50
N LEU A 274 -21.03 -23.42 -18.90
CA LEU A 274 -20.17 -24.53 -19.31
C LEU A 274 -20.84 -25.90 -19.14
N LEU A 275 -21.57 -26.09 -18.03
CA LEU A 275 -22.33 -27.32 -17.79
C LEU A 275 -23.45 -27.49 -18.83
N LYS A 276 -24.17 -26.42 -19.14
CA LYS A 276 -25.21 -26.44 -20.17
C LYS A 276 -24.63 -26.76 -21.57
N ALA A 277 -23.47 -26.21 -21.89
CA ALA A 277 -22.77 -26.50 -23.14
C ALA A 277 -22.34 -27.97 -23.23
N ALA A 278 -21.81 -28.54 -22.13
CA ALA A 278 -21.44 -29.96 -22.07
C ALA A 278 -22.67 -30.87 -22.24
N GLN A 279 -23.79 -30.55 -21.58
CA GLN A 279 -25.06 -31.28 -21.72
C GLN A 279 -25.60 -31.21 -23.15
N SER A 280 -25.59 -30.03 -23.77
CA SER A 280 -26.02 -29.87 -25.18
C SER A 280 -25.17 -30.71 -26.14
N GLN A 281 -23.84 -30.69 -25.99
CA GLN A 281 -22.96 -31.55 -26.78
C GLN A 281 -23.24 -33.05 -26.56
N HIS A 282 -23.52 -33.45 -25.33
CA HIS A 282 -23.91 -34.82 -25.02
C HIS A 282 -25.19 -35.21 -25.77
N GLU A 283 -26.25 -34.42 -25.62
CA GLU A 283 -27.56 -34.69 -26.24
C GLU A 283 -27.49 -34.72 -27.77
N GLU A 284 -26.74 -33.80 -28.39
CA GLU A 284 -26.57 -33.76 -29.84
C GLU A 284 -25.83 -35.00 -30.36
N LYS A 285 -24.73 -35.37 -29.71
CA LYS A 285 -23.93 -36.54 -30.11
C LYS A 285 -24.67 -37.85 -29.87
N GLU A 286 -25.33 -37.97 -28.73
CA GLU A 286 -26.12 -39.15 -28.41
C GLU A 286 -27.25 -39.35 -29.43
N ARG A 287 -27.94 -38.27 -29.80
CA ARG A 287 -28.98 -38.29 -30.85
C ARG A 287 -28.41 -38.75 -32.19
N ALA A 288 -27.28 -38.17 -32.62
CA ALA A 288 -26.63 -38.56 -33.87
C ALA A 288 -26.22 -40.04 -33.87
N PHE A 289 -25.67 -40.56 -32.77
CA PHE A 289 -25.32 -41.99 -32.67
C PHE A 289 -26.55 -42.89 -32.64
N LYS A 290 -27.63 -42.50 -31.97
CA LYS A 290 -28.91 -43.25 -31.98
C LYS A 290 -29.52 -43.31 -33.38
N GLU A 291 -29.46 -42.22 -34.15
CA GLU A 291 -29.90 -42.19 -35.55
C GLU A 291 -29.03 -43.08 -36.45
N GLN A 292 -27.70 -43.06 -36.28
CA GLN A 292 -26.83 -43.99 -37.02
C GLN A 292 -27.11 -45.45 -36.65
N LEU A 293 -27.32 -45.73 -35.36
CA LEU A 293 -27.62 -47.07 -34.87
C LEU A 293 -28.95 -47.58 -35.43
N SER A 294 -30.00 -46.76 -35.45
CA SER A 294 -31.30 -47.15 -36.00
C SER A 294 -31.22 -47.45 -37.50
N HIS A 295 -30.44 -46.67 -38.26
CA HIS A 295 -30.20 -46.93 -39.68
C HIS A 295 -29.49 -48.28 -39.92
N LEU A 296 -28.42 -48.57 -39.16
CA LEU A 296 -27.71 -49.84 -39.26
C LEU A 296 -28.55 -51.03 -38.79
N ALA A 297 -29.35 -50.85 -37.73
CA ALA A 297 -30.27 -51.86 -37.23
C ALA A 297 -31.37 -52.20 -38.25
N ALA A 298 -31.80 -51.25 -39.08
CA ALA A 298 -32.76 -51.50 -40.17
C ALA A 298 -32.11 -52.13 -41.42
N LEU A 299 -30.84 -51.79 -41.71
CA LEU A 299 -30.10 -52.36 -42.83
C LEU A 299 -29.81 -53.86 -42.62
N LEU A 300 -29.48 -54.26 -41.38
CA LEU A 300 -29.05 -55.62 -41.08
C LEU A 300 -30.09 -56.71 -41.45
N PRO A 301 -31.38 -56.61 -41.05
CA PRO A 301 -32.42 -57.55 -41.50
C PRO A 301 -32.60 -57.55 -43.02
N THR A 302 -32.49 -56.38 -43.66
CA THR A 302 -32.60 -56.26 -45.13
C THR A 302 -31.51 -57.10 -45.82
N LEU A 303 -30.27 -57.01 -45.33
CA LEU A 303 -29.16 -57.84 -45.82
C LEU A 303 -29.40 -59.33 -45.54
N GLN A 304 -29.83 -59.68 -44.33
CA GLN A 304 -30.13 -61.07 -43.96
C GLN A 304 -31.19 -61.71 -44.86
N VAL A 305 -32.29 -61.01 -45.14
CA VAL A 305 -33.34 -61.48 -46.05
C VAL A 305 -32.76 -61.75 -47.44
N HIS A 306 -31.96 -60.82 -47.98
CA HIS A 306 -31.33 -61.02 -49.29
C HIS A 306 -30.37 -62.19 -49.35
N LEU A 307 -29.58 -62.42 -48.28
CA LEU A 307 -28.70 -63.58 -48.20
C LEU A 307 -29.49 -64.90 -48.18
N VAL A 308 -30.58 -64.97 -47.38
CA VAL A 308 -31.46 -66.14 -47.34
C VAL A 308 -32.15 -66.38 -48.68
N THR A 309 -32.66 -65.32 -49.34
CA THR A 309 -33.24 -65.42 -50.68
C THR A 309 -32.24 -65.98 -51.70
N CYS A 310 -30.97 -65.54 -51.64
CA CYS A 310 -29.93 -66.08 -52.51
C CYS A 310 -29.68 -67.57 -52.26
N SER A 311 -29.57 -67.97 -50.99
CA SER A 311 -29.37 -69.38 -50.63
C SER A 311 -30.54 -70.25 -51.10
N ALA A 312 -31.78 -69.80 -50.89
CA ALA A 312 -32.97 -70.52 -51.32
C ALA A 312 -33.00 -70.67 -52.85
N PHE A 313 -32.80 -69.57 -53.58
CA PHE A 313 -32.78 -69.56 -55.04
C PHE A 313 -31.73 -70.51 -55.62
N LEU A 314 -30.50 -70.50 -55.08
CA LEU A 314 -29.43 -71.39 -55.53
C LEU A 314 -29.72 -72.88 -55.24
N SER A 315 -30.47 -73.18 -54.18
CA SER A 315 -30.82 -74.56 -53.81
C SER A 315 -31.99 -75.14 -54.62
N SER A 316 -32.91 -74.28 -55.08
CA SER A 316 -34.16 -74.73 -55.72
C SER A 316 -34.21 -74.49 -57.23
N ALA A 317 -33.45 -73.53 -57.77
CA ALA A 317 -33.58 -73.13 -59.17
C ALA A 317 -32.93 -74.14 -60.11
N ASN A 318 -33.67 -74.54 -61.15
CA ASN A 318 -33.09 -75.30 -62.27
C ASN A 318 -32.37 -74.37 -63.27
N LYS A 319 -31.68 -74.94 -64.27
CA LYS A 319 -30.86 -74.19 -65.24
C LYS A 319 -31.65 -73.10 -66.00
N PHE A 320 -32.93 -73.32 -66.28
CA PHE A 320 -33.78 -72.35 -66.99
C PHE A 320 -34.21 -71.20 -66.08
N GLU A 321 -34.74 -71.52 -64.89
CA GLU A 321 -35.14 -70.52 -63.88
C GLU A 321 -33.96 -69.64 -63.43
N PHE A 322 -32.77 -70.22 -63.35
CA PHE A 322 -31.56 -69.47 -63.04
C PHE A 322 -31.24 -68.44 -64.13
N LEU A 323 -31.30 -68.81 -65.41
CA LEU A 323 -30.99 -67.89 -66.50
C LEU A 323 -32.04 -66.78 -66.66
N ASP A 324 -33.31 -67.06 -66.34
CA ASP A 324 -34.41 -66.09 -66.40
C ASP A 324 -34.35 -65.06 -65.24
N MET A 325 -34.16 -65.53 -64.00
CA MET A 325 -34.30 -64.69 -62.80
C MET A 325 -32.96 -64.35 -62.10
N GLY A 326 -31.91 -65.14 -62.32
CA GLY A 326 -30.64 -65.02 -61.59
C GLY A 326 -29.93 -63.69 -61.83
N TYR A 327 -29.94 -63.18 -63.08
CA TYR A 327 -29.36 -61.87 -63.40
C TYR A 327 -30.09 -60.71 -62.72
N GLN A 328 -31.41 -60.81 -62.54
CA GLN A 328 -32.19 -59.80 -61.80
C GLN A 328 -31.81 -59.78 -60.31
N LEU A 329 -31.62 -60.96 -59.71
CA LEU A 329 -31.15 -61.07 -58.32
C LEU A 329 -29.73 -60.50 -58.16
N MET A 330 -28.81 -60.80 -59.09
CA MET A 330 -27.45 -60.24 -59.09
C MET A 330 -27.46 -58.72 -59.23
N GLU A 331 -28.32 -58.16 -60.08
CA GLU A 331 -28.46 -56.70 -60.21
C GLU A 331 -29.01 -56.07 -58.93
N ARG A 332 -29.99 -56.71 -58.27
CA ARG A 332 -30.52 -56.27 -56.98
C ARG A 332 -29.45 -56.25 -55.90
N LEU A 333 -28.64 -57.30 -55.78
CA LEU A 333 -27.51 -57.34 -54.83
C LEU A 333 -26.48 -56.26 -55.14
N LYS A 334 -26.12 -56.07 -56.42
CA LYS A 334 -25.21 -55.00 -56.85
C LYS A 334 -25.75 -53.61 -56.45
N LYS A 335 -27.06 -53.37 -56.56
CA LYS A 335 -27.69 -52.11 -56.12
C LYS A 335 -27.62 -51.93 -54.60
N ILE A 336 -27.87 -52.99 -53.83
CA ILE A 336 -27.78 -52.97 -52.36
C ILE A 336 -26.37 -52.64 -51.88
N VAL A 337 -25.35 -53.24 -52.49
CA VAL A 337 -23.95 -52.97 -52.13
C VAL A 337 -23.50 -51.57 -52.55
N LYS A 338 -24.03 -51.03 -53.65
CA LYS A 338 -23.71 -49.68 -54.13
C LYS A 338 -24.42 -48.55 -53.36
N LEU A 339 -25.42 -48.86 -52.53
CA LEU A 339 -26.06 -47.87 -51.68
C LEU A 339 -25.06 -47.33 -50.63
N PRO A 340 -25.07 -46.02 -50.32
CA PRO A 340 -24.14 -45.45 -49.35
C PRO A 340 -24.53 -45.88 -47.93
N HIS A 341 -23.74 -46.77 -47.33
CA HIS A 341 -23.93 -47.24 -45.95
C HIS A 341 -22.95 -46.53 -45.01
N ARG A 342 -23.46 -45.84 -43.98
CA ARG A 342 -22.61 -45.20 -42.96
C ARG A 342 -22.21 -46.19 -41.87
N LEU A 343 -21.23 -47.03 -42.17
CA LEU A 343 -20.72 -48.06 -41.26
C LEU A 343 -19.76 -47.50 -40.18
N ARG A 344 -19.23 -46.28 -40.37
CA ARG A 344 -18.35 -45.62 -39.39
C ARG A 344 -19.09 -44.51 -38.64
N PRO A 345 -18.73 -44.27 -37.36
CA PRO A 345 -19.25 -43.14 -36.59
C PRO A 345 -19.00 -41.82 -37.34
N SER A 346 -20.03 -40.98 -37.45
CA SER A 346 -19.94 -39.68 -38.14
C SER A 346 -19.28 -38.60 -37.27
N GLN A 347 -19.20 -38.82 -35.96
CA GLN A 347 -18.70 -37.86 -34.99
C GLN A 347 -17.86 -38.55 -33.90
N SER A 348 -17.01 -37.77 -33.24
CA SER A 348 -16.23 -38.20 -32.07
C SER A 348 -17.08 -38.16 -30.80
N SER A 349 -16.89 -39.13 -29.91
CA SER A 349 -17.55 -39.20 -28.58
C SER A 349 -17.00 -38.20 -27.55
N LYS A 350 -15.88 -37.53 -27.82
CA LYS A 350 -15.25 -36.60 -26.86
C LYS A 350 -16.08 -35.33 -26.68
N ILE A 351 -16.38 -34.94 -25.45
CA ILE A 351 -16.98 -33.63 -25.11
C ILE A 351 -15.85 -32.69 -24.71
N ASN A 352 -15.80 -31.50 -25.30
CA ASN A 352 -14.81 -30.48 -24.95
C ASN A 352 -15.46 -29.11 -24.86
N THR A 353 -15.31 -28.46 -23.72
CA THR A 353 -15.83 -27.12 -23.43
C THR A 353 -14.73 -26.10 -23.15
N GLU A 354 -13.46 -26.50 -23.20
CA GLU A 354 -12.31 -25.64 -22.89
C GLU A 354 -12.42 -24.91 -21.52
N TYR A 355 -13.06 -25.58 -20.55
CA TYR A 355 -13.47 -24.98 -19.28
C TYR A 355 -12.37 -24.20 -18.54
N ARG A 356 -11.10 -24.63 -18.66
CA ARG A 356 -9.97 -23.93 -18.02
C ARG A 356 -9.74 -22.53 -18.62
N SER A 357 -9.70 -22.44 -19.94
CA SER A 357 -9.51 -21.17 -20.66
C SER A 357 -10.70 -20.23 -20.42
N GLU A 358 -11.89 -20.80 -20.32
CA GLU A 358 -13.13 -20.07 -20.10
C GLU A 358 -13.24 -19.48 -18.69
N PHE A 359 -12.78 -20.20 -17.67
CA PHE A 359 -12.66 -19.63 -16.33
C PHE A 359 -11.57 -18.57 -16.24
N ALA A 360 -10.44 -18.75 -16.93
CA ALA A 360 -9.39 -17.73 -16.98
C ALA A 360 -9.91 -16.42 -17.61
N ARG A 361 -10.53 -16.50 -18.80
CA ARG A 361 -11.11 -15.33 -19.48
C ARG A 361 -12.20 -14.63 -18.67
N CYS A 362 -13.00 -15.35 -17.87
CA CYS A 362 -14.05 -14.71 -17.09
C CYS A 362 -13.53 -13.93 -15.87
N LEU A 363 -12.33 -14.27 -15.38
CA LEU A 363 -11.68 -13.59 -14.25
C LEU A 363 -10.77 -12.44 -14.69
N GLU A 364 -10.31 -12.44 -15.94
CA GLU A 364 -9.40 -11.44 -16.49
C GLU A 364 -9.89 -9.99 -16.25
N PRO A 365 -11.15 -9.60 -16.55
CA PRO A 365 -11.62 -8.23 -16.30
C PRO A 365 -11.67 -7.84 -14.81
N LEU A 366 -11.75 -8.80 -13.89
CA LEU A 366 -11.80 -8.56 -12.45
C LEU A 366 -10.40 -8.50 -11.81
N LEU A 367 -9.40 -9.09 -12.47
CA LEU A 367 -8.04 -9.24 -11.96
C LEU A 367 -7.01 -8.33 -12.63
N LEU A 368 -7.40 -7.59 -13.68
CA LEU A 368 -6.53 -6.60 -14.28
C LEU A 368 -6.22 -5.48 -13.27
N LEU A 369 -5.02 -5.57 -12.71
CA LEU A 369 -4.33 -4.52 -11.95
C LEU A 369 -3.99 -3.36 -12.91
N GLY A 370 -4.97 -2.53 -13.25
CA GLY A 370 -4.81 -1.58 -14.34
C GLY A 370 -5.79 -0.41 -14.37
N GLN A 371 -6.27 0.07 -13.23
CA GLN A 371 -6.82 1.43 -13.13
C GLN A 371 -6.86 1.85 -11.66
N ARG A 372 -5.80 2.54 -11.21
CA ARG A 372 -5.95 3.38 -10.03
C ARG A 372 -7.06 4.39 -10.35
N ARG A 373 -8.15 4.32 -9.60
CA ARG A 373 -9.14 5.41 -9.56
C ARG A 373 -8.39 6.66 -9.14
N SER A 374 -8.24 7.61 -10.06
CA SER A 374 -7.94 8.99 -9.74
C SER A 374 -9.10 9.50 -8.87
N VAL A 375 -8.89 9.59 -7.57
CA VAL A 375 -9.79 10.35 -6.70
C VAL A 375 -9.58 11.82 -7.03
N SER A 376 -10.54 12.37 -7.77
CA SER A 376 -10.65 13.80 -8.03
C SER A 376 -10.99 14.52 -6.72
N THR A 377 -10.03 15.22 -6.14
CA THR A 377 -10.31 16.34 -5.23
C THR A 377 -10.01 17.64 -5.96
N ALA A 378 -11.07 18.24 -6.51
CA ALA A 378 -11.07 19.62 -6.95
C ALA A 378 -11.42 20.53 -5.76
N GLY A 379 -10.61 21.56 -5.53
CA GLY A 379 -10.86 22.59 -4.51
C GLY A 379 -9.68 23.53 -4.27
N SER A 380 -9.45 24.44 -5.22
CA SER A 380 -8.87 25.81 -5.13
C SER A 380 -8.63 26.39 -3.71
N VAL A 381 -7.62 27.21 -3.37
CA VAL A 381 -7.15 28.47 -3.99
C VAL A 381 -5.76 28.89 -3.45
N SER A 382 -4.88 29.34 -4.36
CA SER A 382 -3.76 30.33 -4.34
C SER A 382 -2.99 30.75 -3.08
N GLY A 383 -1.65 30.84 -3.23
CA GLY A 383 -0.75 31.74 -2.49
C GLY A 383 0.74 31.53 -2.81
N LEU A 384 1.40 32.52 -3.43
CA LEU A 384 2.81 32.56 -3.83
C LEU A 384 3.80 32.48 -2.65
N GLY A 385 5.01 31.94 -2.90
CA GLY A 385 6.23 32.35 -2.17
C GLY A 385 7.32 31.30 -1.96
N ASN A 386 8.29 31.29 -2.88
CA ASN A 386 9.69 30.83 -2.79
C ASN A 386 10.29 30.15 -1.53
N SER A 387 11.14 29.16 -1.84
CA SER A 387 12.39 28.74 -1.17
C SER A 387 12.35 27.60 -0.14
N GLY A 388 13.19 26.58 -0.38
CA GLY A 388 13.73 25.72 0.67
C GLY A 388 13.51 24.24 0.45
N GLY A 389 14.44 23.58 -0.24
CA GLY A 389 14.52 22.12 -0.25
C GLY A 389 14.86 21.59 1.13
N LEU A 390 14.12 20.57 1.58
CA LEU A 390 14.51 19.70 2.68
C LEU A 390 14.04 18.28 2.33
N LEU A 391 14.97 17.51 1.78
CA LEU A 391 14.91 16.06 1.68
C LEU A 391 15.03 15.50 3.10
N VAL A 392 13.96 14.95 3.66
CA VAL A 392 14.05 14.11 4.85
C VAL A 392 14.19 12.67 4.39
N SER A 393 15.40 12.18 4.60
CA SER A 393 15.86 10.81 4.42
C SER A 393 15.07 9.83 5.30
N LEU A 394 14.60 8.73 4.70
CA LEU A 394 14.27 7.51 5.43
C LEU A 394 15.10 6.36 4.84
N LEU A 395 16.22 6.09 5.53
CA LEU A 395 16.95 4.84 5.49
C LEU A 395 16.07 3.69 6.00
N PRO A 396 16.30 2.45 5.54
CA PRO A 396 16.10 1.29 6.38
C PRO A 396 17.45 0.67 6.80
N SER A 397 17.56 0.55 8.11
CA SER A 397 18.57 -0.11 8.92
C SER A 397 18.81 -1.58 8.55
N VAL A 398 20.09 -1.95 8.63
CA VAL A 398 20.65 -3.30 8.53
C VAL A 398 20.21 -4.13 9.75
N THR A 399 19.67 -5.33 9.52
CA THR A 399 19.61 -6.37 10.55
C THR A 399 19.98 -7.74 9.98
N CYS A 400 20.89 -8.38 10.70
CA CYS A 400 21.65 -9.57 10.41
C CYS A 400 20.89 -10.87 10.66
N HIS A 401 21.16 -11.90 9.85
CA HIS A 401 20.63 -13.25 10.00
C HIS A 401 21.40 -14.07 11.04
N SER A 402 20.68 -14.92 11.76
CA SER A 402 21.19 -16.12 12.43
C SER A 402 20.20 -17.28 12.22
N GLN A 403 20.72 -18.44 11.80
CA GLN A 403 19.98 -19.69 11.55
C GLN A 403 19.78 -20.50 12.84
N THR A 404 18.69 -21.28 12.95
CA THR A 404 18.72 -22.75 13.24
C THR A 404 17.33 -23.37 13.28
N GLY A 405 17.16 -24.48 12.52
CA GLY A 405 16.48 -25.72 12.93
C GLY A 405 14.95 -25.81 13.07
N GLY A 406 14.32 -26.58 12.17
CA GLY A 406 13.29 -27.56 12.57
C GLY A 406 11.89 -27.50 11.94
N HIS A 407 11.65 -28.44 11.01
CA HIS A 407 10.38 -29.16 10.74
C HIS A 407 9.19 -28.51 9.97
N MET A 408 9.05 -28.97 8.73
CA MET A 408 7.86 -29.30 7.90
C MET A 408 6.47 -28.76 8.30
N THR A 409 5.87 -27.94 7.42
CA THR A 409 4.48 -28.13 6.93
C THR A 409 4.34 -27.62 5.49
N LEU A 410 3.61 -28.40 4.71
CA LEU A 410 3.22 -28.24 3.31
C LEU A 410 2.22 -27.09 3.16
N ASP A 411 2.54 -26.03 2.40
CA ASP A 411 1.55 -25.45 1.48
C ASP A 411 2.18 -24.59 0.38
N SER A 412 1.59 -24.69 -0.80
CA SER A 412 2.08 -24.18 -2.07
C SER A 412 1.57 -22.76 -2.33
N SER A 413 2.47 -21.77 -2.29
CA SER A 413 2.31 -20.52 -3.04
C SER A 413 3.55 -20.30 -3.89
N VAL A 414 3.42 -20.42 -5.21
CA VAL A 414 4.47 -20.09 -6.18
C VAL A 414 4.62 -18.56 -6.20
N VAL A 415 5.27 -18.02 -5.18
CA VAL A 415 5.97 -16.74 -5.28
C VAL A 415 7.29 -17.09 -5.95
N ARG A 416 7.43 -16.74 -7.23
CA ARG A 416 8.72 -16.81 -7.92
C ARG A 416 9.68 -15.89 -7.17
N LYS A 417 10.52 -16.47 -6.30
CA LYS A 417 11.80 -15.87 -5.93
C LYS A 417 12.54 -15.50 -7.21
N PRO A 418 13.23 -14.35 -7.30
CA PRO A 418 14.11 -14.08 -8.42
C PRO A 418 15.19 -15.16 -8.40
N THR A 419 15.12 -16.08 -9.34
CA THR A 419 16.24 -16.96 -9.66
C THR A 419 17.40 -16.06 -10.07
N SER A 420 18.58 -16.19 -9.44
CA SER A 420 19.82 -15.62 -9.97
C SER A 420 20.03 -16.17 -11.38
N HIS A 421 19.54 -15.45 -12.38
CA HIS A 421 19.60 -15.89 -13.75
C HIS A 421 21.04 -15.78 -14.23
N ARG A 422 21.60 -16.94 -14.59
CA ARG A 422 22.73 -17.05 -15.51
C ARG A 422 22.50 -16.10 -16.69
N TYR A 423 23.54 -15.35 -17.03
CA TYR A 423 23.73 -14.61 -18.28
C TYR A 423 22.96 -15.23 -19.45
N ILE A 424 21.81 -14.66 -19.80
CA ILE A 424 21.09 -15.03 -21.02
C ILE A 424 21.75 -14.24 -22.14
N SER A 425 22.69 -14.89 -22.84
CA SER A 425 23.31 -14.29 -24.02
C SER A 425 22.25 -14.03 -25.08
N THR A 426 22.10 -12.78 -25.50
CA THR A 426 21.21 -12.28 -26.57
C THR A 426 21.45 -12.95 -27.93
N LYS A 427 22.44 -13.83 -28.05
CA LYS A 427 22.74 -14.59 -29.28
C LYS A 427 21.57 -15.45 -29.78
N VAL A 428 20.58 -15.76 -28.95
CA VAL A 428 19.36 -16.47 -29.37
C VAL A 428 18.35 -15.55 -30.10
N LEU A 429 18.40 -14.22 -29.90
CA LEU A 429 17.50 -13.26 -30.55
C LEU A 429 18.03 -12.71 -31.89
N LEU A 430 19.27 -13.03 -32.27
CA LEU A 430 19.93 -12.49 -33.47
C LEU A 430 19.83 -13.41 -34.71
N ALA A 431 19.00 -14.45 -34.65
CA ALA A 431 18.75 -15.31 -35.79
C ALA A 431 17.47 -14.84 -36.54
N GLU A 432 17.73 -14.20 -37.68
CA GLU A 432 16.81 -13.95 -38.80
C GLU A 432 15.88 -12.73 -38.74
N GLY A 433 16.22 -11.71 -39.56
CA GLY A 433 15.26 -10.92 -40.32
C GLY A 433 14.85 -9.55 -39.77
N GLY A 434 15.63 -8.50 -40.12
CA GLY A 434 15.27 -7.08 -40.01
C GLY A 434 15.76 -6.40 -38.73
N GLU A 435 16.51 -5.29 -38.84
CA GLU A 435 16.91 -4.52 -37.66
C GLU A 435 15.69 -3.86 -37.00
N SER A 436 15.30 -4.33 -35.81
CA SER A 436 14.29 -3.69 -34.99
C SER A 436 14.96 -2.86 -33.89
N SER A 437 14.29 -1.78 -33.47
CA SER A 437 14.72 -0.95 -32.33
C SER A 437 14.94 -1.77 -31.05
N PHE A 438 14.19 -2.87 -30.88
CA PHE A 438 14.38 -3.82 -29.78
C PHE A 438 15.70 -4.59 -29.86
N MET A 439 16.10 -5.03 -31.06
CA MET A 439 17.39 -5.70 -31.25
C MET A 439 18.57 -4.77 -30.99
N GLU A 440 18.48 -3.51 -31.42
CA GLU A 440 19.50 -2.50 -31.14
C GLU A 440 19.62 -2.21 -29.64
N HIS A 441 18.49 -2.04 -28.94
CA HIS A 441 18.45 -1.89 -27.49
C HIS A 441 19.14 -3.08 -26.78
N CYS A 442 18.83 -4.32 -27.18
CA CYS A 442 19.44 -5.49 -26.55
C CYS A 442 20.96 -5.56 -26.75
N ARG A 443 21.48 -5.14 -27.92
CA ARG A 443 22.92 -5.04 -28.17
C ARG A 443 23.58 -3.99 -27.28
N ASN A 444 22.96 -2.82 -27.17
CA ASN A 444 23.48 -1.72 -26.36
C ASN A 444 23.50 -2.11 -24.87
N TYR A 445 22.42 -2.70 -24.37
CA TYR A 445 22.36 -3.23 -23.00
C TYR A 445 23.47 -4.24 -22.72
N GLU A 446 23.71 -5.20 -23.62
CA GLU A 446 24.75 -6.21 -23.42
C GLU A 446 26.17 -5.59 -23.37
N ASN A 447 26.42 -4.53 -24.16
CA ASN A 447 27.67 -3.79 -24.13
C ASN A 447 27.82 -2.99 -22.84
N SER A 448 26.79 -2.22 -22.44
CA SER A 448 26.80 -1.45 -21.18
C SER A 448 26.99 -2.37 -19.97
N TYR A 449 26.27 -3.49 -19.93
CA TYR A 449 26.38 -4.46 -18.84
C TYR A 449 27.79 -5.06 -18.73
N LYS A 450 28.43 -5.43 -19.86
CA LYS A 450 29.81 -5.94 -19.87
C LYS A 450 30.82 -4.89 -19.39
N ASN A 451 30.62 -3.63 -19.76
CA ASN A 451 31.48 -2.53 -19.31
C ASN A 451 31.36 -2.33 -17.80
N LEU A 452 30.13 -2.18 -17.28
CA LEU A 452 29.87 -2.05 -15.84
C LEU A 452 30.42 -3.24 -15.05
N GLN A 453 30.24 -4.46 -15.57
CA GLN A 453 30.79 -5.67 -14.95
C GLN A 453 32.32 -5.64 -14.87
N THR A 454 32.98 -5.13 -15.91
CA THR A 454 34.45 -5.00 -15.95
C THR A 454 34.94 -3.97 -14.94
N GLU A 455 34.29 -2.81 -14.84
CA GLU A 455 34.66 -1.76 -13.87
C GLU A 455 34.43 -2.19 -12.42
N ILE A 456 33.31 -2.85 -12.12
CA ILE A 456 33.05 -3.44 -10.80
C ILE A 456 34.12 -4.48 -10.44
N GLN A 457 34.58 -5.27 -11.42
CA GLN A 457 35.64 -6.24 -11.17
C GLN A 457 36.98 -5.55 -10.86
N LYS A 458 37.33 -4.49 -11.59
CA LYS A 458 38.53 -3.69 -11.29
C LYS A 458 38.49 -3.10 -9.88
N LEU A 459 37.35 -2.55 -9.46
CA LEU A 459 37.16 -2.03 -8.10
C LEU A 459 37.32 -3.12 -7.03
N LYS A 460 36.77 -4.33 -7.28
CA LYS A 460 36.96 -5.47 -6.38
C LYS A 460 38.43 -5.85 -6.26
N ASP A 461 39.16 -5.85 -7.37
CA ASP A 461 40.58 -6.20 -7.38
C ASP A 461 41.40 -5.15 -6.59
N GLN A 462 41.10 -3.85 -6.75
CA GLN A 462 41.72 -2.75 -5.99
C GLN A 462 41.44 -2.82 -4.48
N VAL A 463 40.20 -3.14 -4.09
CA VAL A 463 39.83 -3.35 -2.68
C VAL A 463 40.59 -4.54 -2.09
N GLN A 464 40.69 -5.64 -2.84
CA GLN A 464 41.42 -6.82 -2.41
C GLN A 464 42.93 -6.58 -2.27
N GLU A 465 43.52 -5.81 -3.18
CA GLU A 465 44.93 -5.40 -3.12
C GLU A 465 45.18 -4.52 -1.89
N THR A 466 44.36 -3.49 -1.68
CA THR A 466 44.43 -2.61 -0.49
C THR A 466 44.28 -3.41 0.81
N HIS A 467 43.37 -4.38 0.85
CA HIS A 467 43.21 -5.27 2.01
C HIS A 467 44.43 -6.17 2.25
N ARG A 468 45.08 -6.66 1.18
CA ARG A 468 46.33 -7.44 1.30
C ARG A 468 47.47 -6.59 1.82
N ASP A 469 47.60 -5.35 1.35
CA ASP A 469 48.62 -4.41 1.80
C ASP A 469 48.43 -4.02 3.27
N LEU A 470 47.19 -3.76 3.69
CA LEU A 470 46.83 -3.56 5.09
C LEU A 470 47.22 -4.75 5.97
N THR A 471 47.01 -5.98 5.49
CA THR A 471 47.23 -7.20 6.29
C THR A 471 48.71 -7.63 6.33
N LYS A 472 49.49 -7.37 5.28
CA LYS A 472 50.88 -7.88 5.15
C LYS A 472 51.96 -6.82 5.24
N HIS A 473 51.69 -5.60 4.79
CA HIS A 473 52.68 -4.53 4.64
C HIS A 473 52.18 -3.27 5.32
N HIS A 474 51.86 -3.36 6.63
CA HIS A 474 51.33 -2.30 7.53
C HIS A 474 51.90 -0.87 7.30
N SER A 475 53.07 -0.73 6.66
CA SER A 475 53.75 0.52 6.32
C SER A 475 53.37 1.16 4.96
N LEU A 476 52.43 0.62 4.18
CA LEU A 476 52.06 1.15 2.83
C LEU A 476 50.63 1.71 2.74
N ILE A 477 49.96 1.95 3.86
CA ILE A 477 48.56 2.41 3.86
C ILE A 477 48.49 3.89 3.48
N LYS A 478 48.14 4.17 2.22
CA LYS A 478 47.77 5.52 1.77
C LYS A 478 46.28 5.72 1.96
N THR A 479 45.88 6.55 2.93
CA THR A 479 44.47 6.88 3.20
C THR A 479 43.72 7.40 1.97
N ASP A 480 44.44 8.09 1.09
CA ASP A 480 43.88 8.71 -0.12
C ASP A 480 43.36 7.65 -1.12
N THR A 481 44.02 6.49 -1.20
CA THR A 481 43.62 5.40 -2.12
C THR A 481 42.27 4.77 -1.73
N MET A 482 41.97 4.67 -0.43
CA MET A 482 40.67 4.18 0.02
C MET A 482 39.56 5.19 -0.28
N SER A 483 39.85 6.49 -0.16
CA SER A 483 38.91 7.55 -0.54
C SER A 483 38.61 7.49 -2.04
N GLU A 484 39.63 7.34 -2.88
CA GLU A 484 39.47 7.20 -4.33
C GLU A 484 38.64 5.97 -4.74
N ILE A 485 38.82 4.84 -4.05
CA ILE A 485 38.02 3.63 -4.27
C ILE A 485 36.55 3.86 -3.87
N LEU A 486 36.30 4.56 -2.75
CA LEU A 486 34.95 4.90 -2.31
C LEU A 486 34.27 5.86 -3.28
N ASP A 487 34.98 6.90 -3.73
CA ASP A 487 34.48 7.86 -4.72
C ASP A 487 34.14 7.15 -6.04
N ARG A 488 35.01 6.25 -6.52
CA ARG A 488 34.71 5.43 -7.71
C ARG A 488 33.55 4.46 -7.51
N SER A 489 33.38 3.90 -6.31
CA SER A 489 32.22 3.06 -6.01
C SER A 489 30.92 3.88 -6.09
N LEU A 490 30.91 5.12 -5.60
CA LEU A 490 29.75 6.00 -5.68
C LEU A 490 29.46 6.43 -7.12
N GLU A 491 30.48 6.71 -7.93
CA GLU A 491 30.32 6.99 -9.36
C GLU A 491 29.70 5.79 -10.10
N MET A 492 30.15 4.57 -9.79
CA MET A 492 29.57 3.34 -10.35
C MET A 492 28.09 3.16 -10.00
N ASP A 493 27.69 3.44 -8.76
CA ASP A 493 26.28 3.41 -8.37
C ASP A 493 25.44 4.43 -9.16
N GLY A 494 26.02 5.60 -9.46
CA GLY A 494 25.44 6.60 -10.35
C GLY A 494 25.24 6.09 -11.77
N GLU A 495 26.26 5.48 -12.37
CA GLU A 495 26.19 4.91 -13.73
C GLU A 495 25.17 3.76 -13.82
N ILE A 496 25.16 2.84 -12.85
CA ILE A 496 24.18 1.75 -12.78
C ILE A 496 22.75 2.31 -12.69
N SER A 497 22.55 3.36 -11.89
CA SER A 497 21.25 4.01 -11.75
C SER A 497 20.79 4.69 -13.04
N LEU A 498 21.71 5.27 -13.81
CA LEU A 498 21.41 5.88 -15.12
C LEU A 498 21.05 4.82 -16.17
N GLU A 499 21.83 3.75 -16.27
CA GLU A 499 21.54 2.63 -17.17
C GLU A 499 20.21 1.96 -16.82
N TYR A 500 19.90 1.79 -15.53
CA TYR A 500 18.63 1.26 -15.07
C TYR A 500 17.44 2.13 -15.53
N LYS A 501 17.51 3.45 -15.34
CA LYS A 501 16.49 4.40 -15.80
C LYS A 501 16.31 4.38 -17.33
N SER A 502 17.42 4.27 -18.07
CA SER A 502 17.39 4.14 -19.52
C SER A 502 16.65 2.89 -19.97
N VAL A 503 16.89 1.74 -19.32
CA VAL A 503 16.17 0.49 -19.58
C VAL A 503 14.69 0.59 -19.22
N GLU A 504 14.33 1.24 -18.10
CA GLU A 504 12.92 1.49 -17.75
C GLU A 504 12.20 2.34 -18.80
N MET A 505 12.86 3.39 -19.32
CA MET A 505 12.31 4.22 -20.39
C MET A 505 12.10 3.42 -21.68
N MET A 506 13.09 2.63 -22.09
CA MET A 506 12.99 1.80 -23.30
C MET A 506 11.91 0.72 -23.15
N ARG A 507 11.72 0.17 -21.95
CA ARG A 507 10.63 -0.76 -21.67
C ARG A 507 9.26 -0.12 -21.94
N ALA A 508 9.03 1.10 -21.48
CA ALA A 508 7.77 1.81 -21.72
C ALA A 508 7.52 2.04 -23.22
N ILE A 509 8.55 2.42 -23.97
CA ILE A 509 8.47 2.62 -25.43
C ILE A 509 8.13 1.30 -26.14
N PHE A 510 8.73 0.18 -25.75
CA PHE A 510 8.43 -1.11 -26.36
C PHE A 510 7.04 -1.64 -25.98
N GLU A 511 6.55 -1.35 -24.77
CA GLU A 511 5.18 -1.66 -24.37
C GLU A 511 4.16 -0.92 -25.26
N GLU A 512 4.39 0.36 -25.57
CA GLU A 512 3.56 1.14 -26.48
C GLU A 512 3.56 0.56 -27.92
N ILE A 513 4.75 0.29 -28.49
CA ILE A 513 4.87 -0.32 -29.82
C ILE A 513 4.19 -1.69 -29.88
N TRP A 514 4.33 -2.49 -28.81
CA TRP A 514 3.66 -3.78 -28.71
C TRP A 514 2.14 -3.63 -28.69
N GLU A 515 1.60 -2.69 -27.90
CA GLU A 515 0.16 -2.45 -27.82
C GLU A 515 -0.41 -1.99 -29.17
N GLU A 516 0.29 -1.07 -29.86
CA GLU A 516 -0.13 -0.63 -31.20
C GLU A 516 -0.15 -1.77 -32.22
N THR A 517 0.90 -2.60 -32.23
CA THR A 517 0.99 -3.74 -33.15
C THR A 517 -0.02 -4.82 -32.81
N PHE A 518 -0.29 -5.05 -31.52
CA PHE A 518 -1.32 -5.95 -31.04
C PHE A 518 -2.73 -5.47 -31.45
N GLN A 519 -3.03 -4.19 -31.25
CA GLN A 519 -4.31 -3.61 -31.65
C GLN A 519 -4.53 -3.68 -33.17
N ARG A 520 -3.48 -3.50 -33.98
CA ARG A 520 -3.57 -3.68 -35.44
C ARG A 520 -3.97 -5.11 -35.80
N VAL A 521 -3.36 -6.11 -35.17
CA VAL A 521 -3.70 -7.53 -35.39
C VAL A 521 -5.13 -7.83 -34.89
N ALA A 522 -5.54 -7.26 -33.76
CA ALA A 522 -6.91 -7.41 -33.26
C ALA A 522 -7.94 -6.85 -34.26
N ASN A 523 -7.68 -5.67 -34.83
CA ASN A 523 -8.53 -5.07 -35.86
C ASN A 523 -8.59 -5.94 -37.14
N GLU A 524 -7.44 -6.49 -37.58
CA GLU A 524 -7.41 -7.44 -38.71
C GLU A 524 -8.28 -8.68 -38.41
N GLN A 525 -8.19 -9.23 -37.20
CA GLN A 525 -9.00 -10.37 -36.78
C GLN A 525 -10.50 -10.05 -36.80
N GLU A 526 -10.90 -8.86 -36.35
CA GLU A 526 -12.30 -8.41 -36.38
C GLU A 526 -12.84 -8.32 -37.82
N ILE A 527 -12.03 -7.83 -38.77
CA ILE A 527 -12.40 -7.79 -40.19
C ILE A 527 -12.71 -9.21 -40.71
N TYR A 528 -11.87 -10.20 -40.40
CA TYR A 528 -12.11 -11.58 -40.82
C TYR A 528 -13.35 -12.19 -40.15
N GLU A 529 -13.56 -11.90 -38.87
CA GLU A 529 -14.61 -12.53 -38.08
C GLU A 529 -15.99 -11.91 -38.26
N VAL A 530 -16.07 -10.59 -38.37
CA VAL A 530 -17.34 -9.88 -38.44
C VAL A 530 -17.69 -9.57 -39.88
N GLN A 531 -16.80 -8.89 -40.60
CA GLN A 531 -17.12 -8.35 -41.92
C GLN A 531 -17.19 -9.46 -42.98
N LEU A 532 -16.14 -10.26 -43.13
CA LEU A 532 -16.11 -11.31 -44.16
C LEU A 532 -17.08 -12.47 -43.87
N LYS A 533 -17.31 -12.83 -42.60
CA LYS A 533 -18.34 -13.84 -42.26
C LYS A 533 -19.75 -13.32 -42.53
N GLN A 534 -20.02 -12.03 -42.27
CA GLN A 534 -21.31 -11.43 -42.57
C GLN A 534 -21.59 -11.38 -44.08
N GLU A 535 -20.60 -10.97 -44.88
CA GLU A 535 -20.72 -10.99 -46.34
C GLU A 535 -20.96 -12.41 -46.88
N ASN A 536 -20.23 -13.41 -46.36
CA ASN A 536 -20.42 -14.80 -46.75
C ASN A 536 -21.81 -15.34 -46.32
N SER A 537 -22.31 -14.93 -45.17
CA SER A 537 -23.68 -15.24 -44.71
C SER A 537 -24.74 -14.67 -45.66
N TYR A 538 -24.55 -13.43 -46.11
CA TYR A 538 -25.42 -12.78 -47.08
C TYR A 538 -25.41 -13.50 -48.44
N LEU A 539 -24.22 -13.82 -48.96
CA LEU A 539 -24.06 -14.61 -50.19
C LEU A 539 -24.69 -16.01 -50.07
N THR A 540 -24.51 -16.67 -48.93
CA THR A 540 -25.11 -17.98 -48.64
C THR A 540 -26.65 -17.90 -48.64
N THR A 541 -27.20 -16.80 -48.12
CA THR A 541 -28.65 -16.57 -48.09
C THR A 541 -29.20 -16.38 -49.50
N ILE A 542 -28.55 -15.56 -50.33
CA ILE A 542 -28.90 -15.37 -51.74
C ILE A 542 -28.80 -16.71 -52.50
N ALA A 543 -27.71 -17.46 -52.30
CA ALA A 543 -27.50 -18.76 -52.96
C ALA A 543 -28.59 -19.79 -52.57
N ARG A 544 -29.05 -19.77 -51.30
CA ARG A 544 -30.16 -20.61 -50.84
C ARG A 544 -31.50 -20.22 -51.47
N GLN A 545 -31.74 -18.94 -51.70
CA GLN A 545 -32.96 -18.43 -52.33
C GLN A 545 -33.00 -18.73 -53.83
N ILE A 546 -31.88 -18.57 -54.54
CA ILE A 546 -31.80 -18.77 -56.00
C ILE A 546 -31.64 -20.26 -56.37
N GLY A 547 -31.02 -21.07 -55.52
CA GLY A 547 -30.73 -22.49 -55.78
C GLY A 547 -31.94 -23.35 -56.19
N PRO A 548 -33.12 -23.22 -55.56
CA PRO A 548 -34.34 -23.92 -55.99
C PRO A 548 -34.80 -23.53 -57.40
N TYR A 549 -34.69 -22.25 -57.77
CA TYR A 549 -35.06 -21.77 -59.11
C TYR A 549 -34.10 -22.30 -60.18
N ILE A 550 -32.79 -22.28 -59.91
CA ILE A 550 -31.79 -22.87 -60.82
C ILE A 550 -32.04 -24.38 -61.00
N ARG A 551 -32.35 -25.11 -59.92
CA ARG A 551 -32.68 -26.55 -60.00
C ARG A 551 -33.96 -26.80 -60.78
N SER A 552 -34.97 -25.94 -60.64
CA SER A 552 -36.22 -26.03 -61.40
C SER A 552 -35.97 -25.77 -62.90
N ILE A 553 -35.22 -24.72 -63.22
CA ILE A 553 -34.85 -24.38 -64.61
C ILE A 553 -34.01 -25.50 -65.24
N ALA A 554 -33.04 -26.06 -64.53
CA ALA A 554 -32.23 -27.18 -65.02
C ALA A 554 -33.09 -28.41 -65.33
N LYS A 555 -34.07 -28.72 -64.45
CA LYS A 555 -34.99 -29.85 -64.62
C LYS A 555 -36.01 -29.62 -65.75
N VAL A 556 -36.38 -28.38 -66.03
CA VAL A 556 -37.20 -28.00 -67.18
C VAL A 556 -36.39 -28.08 -68.48
N LYS A 557 -35.13 -27.62 -68.47
CA LYS A 557 -34.20 -27.72 -69.61
C LYS A 557 -33.95 -29.18 -70.00
N GLU A 558 -33.72 -30.06 -69.03
CA GLU A 558 -33.53 -31.50 -69.22
C GLU A 558 -34.77 -32.19 -69.82
N ARG A 559 -35.97 -31.62 -69.60
CA ARG A 559 -37.24 -32.12 -70.18
C ARG A 559 -37.54 -31.56 -71.57
N LEU A 560 -37.08 -30.35 -71.88
CA LEU A 560 -37.30 -29.68 -73.17
C LEU A 560 -36.29 -30.11 -74.25
N GLU A 561 -35.11 -30.60 -73.86
CA GLU A 561 -34.10 -31.11 -74.80
C GLU A 561 -33.67 -32.56 -74.49
N PRO A 562 -34.50 -33.59 -74.74
CA PRO A 562 -34.10 -34.98 -74.51
C PRO A 562 -33.10 -35.53 -75.55
N SER A 563 -32.91 -34.85 -76.69
CA SER A 563 -32.33 -35.47 -77.90
C SER A 563 -31.17 -34.72 -78.58
N ARG A 564 -30.54 -33.72 -77.94
CA ARG A 564 -29.32 -33.10 -78.48
C ARG A 564 -28.17 -32.99 -77.46
N LEU A 565 -27.73 -34.15 -76.98
CA LEU A 565 -26.38 -34.32 -76.46
C LEU A 565 -25.73 -35.55 -77.10
N LYS A 566 -25.56 -35.50 -78.44
CA LYS A 566 -24.25 -35.87 -78.97
C LYS A 566 -23.34 -34.70 -78.65
N GLU A 567 -22.20 -35.01 -78.04
CA GLU A 567 -21.10 -34.10 -77.70
C GLU A 567 -21.05 -32.85 -78.59
N PRO A 568 -21.15 -31.64 -78.01
CA PRO A 568 -20.61 -30.45 -78.64
C PRO A 568 -19.10 -30.49 -78.44
N LYS A 569 -18.36 -30.65 -79.55
CA LYS A 569 -16.96 -30.26 -79.67
C LYS A 569 -16.78 -28.89 -79.01
N GLU A 570 -15.86 -28.81 -78.06
CA GLU A 570 -15.38 -27.55 -77.50
C GLU A 570 -14.92 -26.63 -78.65
N LEU A 571 -15.71 -25.62 -78.96
CA LEU A 571 -15.20 -24.41 -79.58
C LEU A 571 -14.50 -23.65 -78.45
N LYS A 572 -13.18 -23.79 -78.39
CA LYS A 572 -12.30 -22.98 -77.54
C LYS A 572 -12.54 -21.51 -77.86
N ASP A 573 -13.21 -20.81 -76.94
CA ASP A 573 -13.22 -19.35 -76.93
C ASP A 573 -11.93 -18.89 -76.23
N ASP A 574 -10.92 -18.59 -77.06
CA ASP A 574 -9.57 -18.16 -76.68
C ASP A 574 -9.57 -16.96 -75.71
N ARG A 575 -10.68 -16.19 -75.67
CA ARG A 575 -10.86 -15.06 -74.75
C ARG A 575 -11.09 -15.46 -73.30
N THR A 576 -11.73 -16.60 -73.04
CA THR A 576 -11.98 -17.05 -71.66
C THR A 576 -10.72 -17.66 -71.04
N GLU A 577 -9.94 -18.39 -71.84
CA GLU A 577 -8.67 -18.99 -71.43
C GLU A 577 -7.58 -17.91 -71.19
N THR A 578 -7.60 -16.81 -71.96
CA THR A 578 -6.70 -15.66 -71.76
C THR A 578 -7.07 -14.85 -70.50
N MET A 579 -8.36 -14.66 -70.22
CA MET A 579 -8.82 -14.00 -68.99
C MET A 579 -8.57 -14.84 -67.73
N LEU A 580 -8.72 -16.17 -67.83
CA LEU A 580 -8.38 -17.11 -66.74
C LEU A 580 -6.87 -17.16 -66.51
N LYS A 581 -6.02 -17.14 -67.55
CA LYS A 581 -4.56 -17.03 -67.39
C LYS A 581 -4.11 -15.72 -66.76
N LEU A 582 -4.70 -14.59 -67.12
CA LEU A 582 -4.38 -13.31 -66.47
C LEU A 582 -4.79 -13.29 -64.98
N TYR A 583 -5.89 -13.97 -64.63
CA TYR A 583 -6.32 -14.14 -63.24
C TYR A 583 -5.47 -15.16 -62.47
N GLU A 584 -5.05 -16.25 -63.13
CA GLU A 584 -4.16 -17.28 -62.56
C GLU A 584 -2.73 -16.76 -62.38
N ASP A 585 -2.18 -15.98 -63.32
CA ASP A 585 -0.84 -15.39 -63.20
C ASP A 585 -0.81 -14.31 -62.10
N SER A 586 -1.87 -13.48 -62.00
CA SER A 586 -2.02 -12.52 -60.90
C SER A 586 -2.23 -13.20 -59.54
N SER A 587 -2.95 -14.33 -59.53
CA SER A 587 -3.16 -15.17 -58.35
C SER A 587 -1.87 -15.89 -57.94
N MET A 588 -1.04 -16.35 -58.88
CA MET A 588 0.22 -17.04 -58.61
C MET A 588 1.26 -16.06 -58.05
N GLU A 589 1.34 -14.82 -58.53
CA GLU A 589 2.21 -13.79 -57.93
C GLU A 589 1.76 -13.42 -56.50
N ALA A 590 0.45 -13.26 -56.28
CA ALA A 590 -0.12 -13.00 -54.96
C ALA A 590 0.05 -14.19 -53.99
N ASP A 591 -0.10 -15.43 -54.47
CA ASP A 591 0.04 -16.65 -53.67
C ASP A 591 1.51 -17.00 -53.40
N THR A 592 2.45 -16.53 -54.23
CA THR A 592 3.90 -16.63 -53.98
C THR A 592 4.35 -15.63 -52.91
N GLN A 593 3.82 -14.39 -52.94
CA GLN A 593 4.02 -13.41 -51.87
C GLN A 593 3.34 -13.84 -50.56
N HIS A 594 2.14 -14.44 -50.64
CA HIS A 594 1.44 -14.99 -49.48
C HIS A 594 2.14 -16.23 -48.91
N ARG A 595 2.69 -17.14 -49.73
CA ARG A 595 3.53 -18.27 -49.28
C ARG A 595 4.85 -17.82 -48.67
N GLN A 596 5.49 -16.77 -49.16
CA GLN A 596 6.68 -16.20 -48.52
C GLN A 596 6.33 -15.57 -47.17
N ALA A 597 5.20 -14.88 -47.05
CA ALA A 597 4.70 -14.34 -45.78
C ALA A 597 4.29 -15.45 -44.78
N LEU A 598 3.65 -16.53 -45.25
CA LEU A 598 3.28 -17.70 -44.44
C LEU A 598 4.48 -18.54 -44.01
N LYS A 599 5.53 -18.65 -44.84
CA LYS A 599 6.79 -19.30 -44.43
C LYS A 599 7.52 -18.48 -43.36
N SER A 600 7.51 -17.15 -43.47
CA SER A 600 8.07 -16.25 -42.45
C SER A 600 7.26 -16.29 -41.14
N LYS A 601 5.92 -16.31 -41.21
CA LYS A 601 5.03 -16.44 -40.04
C LYS A 601 5.06 -17.82 -39.38
N ASN A 602 5.17 -18.92 -40.14
CA ASN A 602 5.32 -20.27 -39.58
C ASN A 602 6.70 -20.52 -38.96
N ALA A 603 7.76 -19.90 -39.47
CA ALA A 603 9.08 -19.93 -38.83
C ALA A 603 9.03 -19.27 -37.43
N PHE A 604 8.32 -18.14 -37.31
CA PHE A 604 8.09 -17.45 -36.03
C PHE A 604 7.25 -18.30 -35.04
N PHE A 605 6.22 -18.98 -35.53
CA PHE A 605 5.35 -19.84 -34.71
C PHE A 605 6.05 -21.12 -34.23
N LEU A 606 6.89 -21.74 -35.09
CA LEU A 606 7.72 -22.90 -34.73
C LEU A 606 8.85 -22.52 -33.76
N TYR A 607 9.39 -21.30 -33.83
CA TYR A 607 10.39 -20.81 -32.88
C TYR A 607 9.81 -20.66 -31.46
N CYS A 608 8.62 -20.05 -31.35
CA CYS A 608 7.89 -19.92 -30.08
C CYS A 608 7.46 -21.27 -29.46
N LEU A 609 7.14 -22.27 -30.29
CA LEU A 609 6.82 -23.62 -29.82
C LEU A 609 8.07 -24.41 -29.41
N SER A 610 9.19 -24.26 -30.12
CA SER A 610 10.45 -24.95 -29.79
C SER A 610 11.08 -24.46 -28.47
N GLY A 611 10.84 -23.20 -28.08
CA GLY A 611 11.24 -22.65 -26.79
C GLY A 611 10.45 -23.19 -25.59
N ARG A 612 9.21 -23.67 -25.79
CA ARG A 612 8.40 -24.31 -24.73
C ARG A 612 8.65 -25.80 -24.57
N VAL A 613 9.20 -26.49 -25.58
CA VAL A 613 9.36 -27.96 -25.55
C VAL A 613 10.70 -28.42 -24.98
N LYS A 614 11.73 -27.55 -24.90
CA LYS A 614 13.02 -27.90 -24.27
C LYS A 614 13.07 -27.81 -22.73
N TYR A 615 12.01 -27.34 -22.07
CA TYR A 615 11.94 -27.25 -20.60
C TYR A 615 11.06 -28.32 -19.93
N SER A 616 10.62 -29.36 -20.65
CA SER A 616 9.78 -30.42 -20.08
C SER A 616 10.29 -31.85 -20.28
N VAL A 617 11.52 -32.04 -20.79
CA VAL A 617 12.10 -33.39 -20.96
C VAL A 617 13.57 -33.40 -20.52
N THR A 618 13.81 -33.19 -19.22
CA THR A 618 15.03 -33.65 -18.52
C THR A 618 14.81 -33.66 -17.00
N THR A 619 13.75 -34.34 -16.55
CA THR A 619 13.62 -34.76 -15.14
C THR A 619 12.82 -36.06 -15.04
N ILE A 620 13.24 -37.07 -15.81
CA ILE A 620 12.98 -38.49 -15.51
C ILE A 620 14.21 -39.27 -15.97
N ALA A 621 15.20 -39.36 -15.06
CA ALA A 621 16.17 -40.44 -14.86
C ALA A 621 16.98 -40.06 -13.61
#